data_AF-E9F6V2-F1
#
_entry.id   AF-E9F6V2-F1
#
_cell.length_a   1.000
_cell.length_b   1.000
_cell.length_c   1.000
_cell.angle_alpha   90.00
_cell.angle_beta   90.00
_cell.angle_gamma   90.00
#
_symmetry.space_group_name_H-M   'P 1'
#
loop_
_entity.id
_entity.type
_entity.pdbx_description
1 polymer ?
#
loop_
_entity_poly.entity_id
_entity_poly.type
_entity_poly.pdbx_seq_one_letter_code
_entity_poly.pdbx_strand_id
1 'polypeptide(L)'
;MPHWHRHAWPRSPRCRIRNRARLFQCSNYSGGEKLKFVEASLQQGLTVLPRDTFDLVFISISSLCYVAKIKEWARIVSGLLKLGRRLFVREFHPVLLSLDDGKPDEMVINLPYFKREEPVIMDKQGTYINLGDYIFTSTRCAVFNHGIGEVVQALLHEGMRLTGLREHESALLTGA
;
A
#
# COMPACT_ATOMS: atom_id res chain seq x y z
N MET A 1 20.15 -9.93 21.83
CA MET A 1 19.00 -9.00 22.01
C MET A 1 19.54 -7.57 22.10
N PRO A 2 19.42 -6.73 21.07
CA PRO A 2 19.67 -5.31 21.22
C PRO A 2 18.36 -4.58 21.53
N HIS A 3 18.40 -3.99 22.72
CA HIS A 3 17.66 -2.88 23.30
C HIS A 3 17.28 -1.78 22.27
N TRP A 4 15.98 -1.52 22.13
CA TRP A 4 15.43 -0.43 21.32
C TRP A 4 15.14 0.78 22.22
N HIS A 5 15.86 1.88 22.00
CA HIS A 5 15.63 3.15 22.68
C HIS A 5 14.33 3.80 22.18
N ARG A 6 13.46 4.18 23.12
CA ARG A 6 12.25 4.98 22.88
C ARG A 6 12.67 6.41 22.51
N HIS A 7 12.53 6.78 21.24
CA HIS A 7 12.48 8.18 20.85
C HIS A 7 11.13 8.50 20.22
N ALA A 8 10.42 9.46 20.83
CA ALA A 8 9.19 10.01 20.30
C ALA A 8 9.42 10.61 18.90
N TRP A 9 8.55 10.26 17.95
CA TRP A 9 8.70 10.66 16.55
C TRP A 9 8.12 12.06 16.27
N PRO A 10 8.88 12.99 15.68
CA PRO A 10 8.35 14.27 15.19
C PRO A 10 7.51 14.05 13.92
N ARG A 11 6.44 14.85 13.75
CA ARG A 11 5.47 14.77 12.62
C ARG A 11 6.15 14.41 11.28
N SER A 12 5.72 13.30 10.66
CA SER A 12 6.30 12.75 9.43
C SER A 12 6.43 13.80 8.31
N PRO A 13 7.58 13.89 7.61
CA PRO A 13 7.66 14.64 6.37
C PRO A 13 6.72 14.00 5.34
N ARG A 14 5.86 14.81 4.73
CA ARG A 14 4.91 14.34 3.70
C ARG A 14 5.70 13.79 2.52
N CYS A 15 5.64 12.48 2.27
CA CYS A 15 6.06 11.90 1.00
C CYS A 15 5.12 12.47 -0.09
N ARG A 16 5.61 13.39 -0.92
CA ARG A 16 4.86 13.97 -2.04
C ARG A 16 5.31 13.29 -3.32
N ILE A 17 4.37 12.69 -4.06
CA ILE A 17 4.60 12.28 -5.44
C ILE A 17 4.59 13.56 -6.30
N ARG A 18 5.72 14.26 -6.35
CA ARG A 18 5.93 15.34 -7.31
C ARG A 18 6.15 14.70 -8.68
N ASN A 19 5.13 14.71 -9.55
CA ASN A 19 5.23 14.95 -11.00
C ASN A 19 3.98 14.48 -11.77
N ARG A 20 2.93 15.30 -11.76
CA ARG A 20 1.73 15.13 -12.61
C ARG A 20 2.08 14.96 -14.09
N ALA A 21 3.08 15.71 -14.59
CA ALA A 21 3.46 15.72 -16.00
C ALA A 21 4.05 14.38 -16.52
N ARG A 22 4.76 13.61 -15.68
CA ARG A 22 5.41 12.35 -16.11
C ARG A 22 4.42 11.18 -16.22
N LEU A 23 3.41 11.12 -15.34
CA LEU A 23 2.33 10.12 -15.43
C LEU A 23 1.52 10.27 -16.73
N PHE A 24 1.25 11.50 -17.16
CA PHE A 24 0.58 11.76 -18.44
C PHE A 24 1.41 11.27 -19.63
N GLN A 25 2.71 11.52 -19.66
CA GLN A 25 3.59 11.14 -20.78
C GLN A 25 3.70 9.62 -21.00
N CYS A 26 3.67 8.81 -19.94
CA CYS A 26 3.70 7.35 -20.04
C CYS A 26 2.38 6.73 -20.53
N SER A 27 1.33 7.54 -20.72
CA SER A 27 -0.03 7.05 -20.92
C SER A 27 -0.62 7.22 -22.33
N ASN A 28 0.18 7.80 -23.25
CA ASN A 28 -0.25 8.13 -24.62
C ASN A 28 -0.72 6.92 -25.46
N TYR A 29 -0.46 5.68 -25.02
CA TYR A 29 -0.91 4.44 -25.68
C TYR A 29 -1.81 3.55 -24.80
N SER A 30 -2.10 3.95 -23.55
CA SER A 30 -2.85 3.14 -22.58
C SER A 30 -4.20 3.75 -22.15
N GLY A 31 -4.62 4.86 -22.78
CA GLY A 31 -5.88 5.54 -22.46
C GLY A 31 -5.79 6.46 -21.23
N GLY A 32 -4.60 6.87 -20.80
CA GLY A 32 -4.46 7.70 -19.60
C GLY A 32 -4.94 9.15 -19.77
N GLU A 33 -5.13 9.61 -20.99
CA GLU A 33 -5.81 10.87 -21.30
C GLU A 33 -7.26 10.89 -20.81
N LYS A 34 -7.88 9.71 -20.64
CA LYS A 34 -9.24 9.55 -20.10
C LYS A 34 -9.26 9.51 -18.57
N LEU A 35 -8.09 9.48 -17.93
CA LEU A 35 -7.97 9.38 -16.47
C LEU A 35 -7.83 10.75 -15.82
N LYS A 36 -8.47 10.89 -14.65
CA LYS A 36 -8.27 12.03 -13.76
C LYS A 36 -7.36 11.62 -12.61
N PHE A 37 -6.17 12.21 -12.56
CA PHE A 37 -5.21 11.98 -11.47
C PHE A 37 -5.39 13.03 -10.37
N VAL A 38 -5.37 12.57 -9.12
CA VAL A 38 -5.45 13.40 -7.92
C VAL A 38 -4.24 13.10 -7.04
N GLU A 39 -3.44 14.13 -6.72
CA GLU A 39 -2.33 14.04 -5.78
C GLU A 39 -2.85 14.39 -4.38
N ALA A 40 -2.97 13.38 -3.52
CA ALA A 40 -3.35 13.55 -2.13
C ALA A 40 -2.84 12.39 -1.28
N SER A 41 -2.73 12.58 0.04
CA SER A 41 -2.53 11.43 0.92
C SER A 41 -3.83 10.62 1.03
N LEU A 42 -3.72 9.33 1.36
CA LEU A 42 -4.88 8.45 1.51
C LEU A 42 -5.93 9.04 2.48
N GLN A 43 -5.49 9.63 3.59
CA GLN A 43 -6.35 10.20 4.64
C GLN A 43 -7.23 11.34 4.12
N GLN A 44 -6.81 12.00 3.05
CA GLN A 44 -7.57 13.08 2.41
C GLN A 44 -8.58 12.57 1.39
N GLY A 45 -8.66 11.24 1.14
CA GLY A 45 -9.45 10.66 0.06
C GLY A 45 -10.90 11.15 0.01
N LEU A 46 -11.61 11.13 1.15
CA LEU A 46 -12.99 11.62 1.24
C LEU A 46 -13.15 13.15 1.21
N THR A 47 -12.04 13.89 1.20
CA THR A 47 -12.02 15.36 1.07
C THR A 47 -11.75 15.77 -0.37
N VAL A 48 -10.91 15.02 -1.10
CA VAL A 48 -10.50 15.36 -2.46
C VAL A 48 -11.29 14.63 -3.54
N LEU A 49 -11.97 13.54 -3.18
CA LEU A 49 -12.83 12.76 -4.09
C LEU A 49 -14.28 12.81 -3.61
N PRO A 50 -15.25 12.76 -4.54
CA PRO A 50 -16.65 12.71 -4.19
C PRO A 50 -16.98 11.37 -3.52
N ARG A 51 -17.79 11.44 -2.47
CA ARG A 51 -18.31 10.27 -1.75
C ARG A 51 -19.36 9.55 -2.58
N ASP A 52 -19.57 8.26 -2.29
CA ASP A 52 -20.66 7.46 -2.84
C ASP A 52 -20.82 7.57 -4.37
N THR A 53 -19.70 7.66 -5.09
CA THR A 53 -19.69 7.99 -6.53
C THR A 53 -19.10 6.88 -7.37
N PHE A 54 -18.22 6.06 -6.80
CA PHE A 54 -17.48 5.07 -7.57
C PHE A 54 -18.20 3.72 -7.59
N ASP A 55 -18.24 3.08 -8.76
CA ASP A 55 -18.77 1.73 -8.94
C ASP A 55 -17.72 0.64 -8.64
N LEU A 56 -16.44 1.02 -8.66
CA LEU A 56 -15.31 0.17 -8.32
C LEU A 56 -14.22 1.02 -7.65
N VAL A 57 -13.73 0.56 -6.51
CA VAL A 57 -12.44 0.97 -5.96
C VAL A 57 -11.49 -0.21 -6.12
N PHE A 58 -10.32 0.06 -6.68
CA PHE A 58 -9.31 -0.95 -6.95
C PHE A 58 -8.02 -0.60 -6.24
N ILE A 59 -7.42 -1.59 -5.59
CA ILE A 59 -6.10 -1.48 -4.97
C ILE A 59 -5.18 -2.49 -5.65
N SER A 60 -4.11 -1.95 -6.23
CA SER A 60 -3.03 -2.73 -6.80
C SER A 60 -2.07 -3.26 -5.73
N ILE A 61 -1.20 -4.17 -6.15
CA ILE A 61 -0.16 -4.76 -5.29
C ILE A 61 0.73 -3.68 -4.66
N SER A 62 1.16 -3.93 -3.42
CA SER A 62 2.18 -3.20 -2.67
C SER A 62 1.79 -1.81 -2.19
N SER A 63 0.53 -1.60 -1.79
CA SER A 63 0.09 -0.29 -1.29
C SER A 63 -0.41 -0.31 0.16
N LEU A 64 -1.02 -1.42 0.62
CA LEU A 64 -1.52 -1.48 2.00
C LEU A 64 -0.39 -1.43 3.03
N CYS A 65 0.82 -1.87 2.69
CA CYS A 65 1.95 -1.82 3.61
C CYS A 65 2.36 -0.39 4.03
N TYR A 66 1.92 0.64 3.32
CA TYR A 66 2.18 2.04 3.69
C TYR A 66 1.06 2.67 4.54
N VAL A 67 0.02 1.90 4.86
CA VAL A 67 -1.15 2.38 5.58
C VAL A 67 -0.98 2.14 7.08
N ALA A 68 -0.69 3.18 7.87
CA ALA A 68 -0.51 2.99 9.32
C ALA A 68 -1.78 2.52 10.06
N LYS A 69 -2.97 2.82 9.52
CA LYS A 69 -4.28 2.57 10.16
C LYS A 69 -5.26 1.94 9.18
N ILE A 70 -5.32 0.62 9.14
CA ILE A 70 -6.16 -0.10 8.18
C ILE A 70 -7.67 0.19 8.36
N LYS A 71 -8.13 0.46 9.60
CA LYS A 71 -9.52 0.86 9.85
C LYS A 71 -9.88 2.18 9.17
N GLU A 72 -8.97 3.15 9.18
CA GLU A 72 -9.19 4.44 8.54
C GLU A 72 -9.22 4.28 7.01
N TRP A 73 -8.33 3.45 6.47
CA TRP A 73 -8.36 3.07 5.06
C TRP A 73 -9.70 2.41 4.67
N ALA A 74 -10.17 1.44 5.44
CA ALA A 74 -11.44 0.75 5.18
C ALA A 74 -12.61 1.73 5.09
N ARG A 75 -12.71 2.67 6.05
CA ARG A 75 -13.71 3.74 6.05
C ARG A 75 -13.64 4.62 4.81
N ILE A 76 -12.42 4.97 4.38
CA ILE A 76 -12.20 5.82 3.21
C ILE A 76 -12.63 5.10 1.95
N VAL A 77 -12.20 3.85 1.73
CA VAL A 77 -12.58 3.13 0.50
C VAL A 77 -14.08 2.79 0.46
N SER A 78 -14.68 2.50 1.62
CA SER A 78 -16.13 2.28 1.73
C SER A 78 -16.91 3.55 1.37
N GLY A 79 -16.53 4.70 1.94
CA GLY A 79 -17.21 5.99 1.69
C GLY A 79 -17.03 6.57 0.28
N LEU A 80 -16.14 6.01 -0.55
CA LEU A 80 -16.04 6.37 -1.97
C LEU A 80 -17.03 5.58 -2.84
N LEU A 81 -17.43 4.39 -2.39
CA LEU A 81 -18.26 3.48 -3.18
C LEU A 81 -19.74 3.84 -3.07
N LYS A 82 -20.48 3.82 -4.19
CA LYS A 82 -21.95 3.77 -4.09
C LYS A 82 -22.38 2.51 -3.35
N LEU A 83 -23.55 2.54 -2.73
CA LEU A 83 -24.12 1.36 -2.07
C LEU A 83 -24.21 0.17 -3.03
N GLY A 84 -23.76 -1.01 -2.58
CA GLY A 84 -23.78 -2.25 -3.35
C GLY A 84 -22.67 -2.38 -4.41
N ARG A 85 -21.74 -1.42 -4.48
CA ARG A 85 -20.59 -1.45 -5.40
C ARG A 85 -19.37 -2.15 -4.80
N ARG A 86 -18.34 -2.35 -5.62
CA ARG A 86 -17.29 -3.33 -5.34
C ARG A 86 -15.96 -2.68 -4.96
N LEU A 87 -15.32 -3.22 -3.94
CA LEU A 87 -13.89 -3.07 -3.70
C LEU A 87 -13.17 -4.32 -4.24
N PHE A 88 -12.08 -4.14 -4.96
CA PHE A 88 -11.16 -5.22 -5.32
C PHE A 88 -9.77 -4.91 -4.76
N VAL A 89 -9.22 -5.83 -3.98
CA VAL A 89 -7.90 -5.71 -3.37
C VAL A 89 -7.01 -6.83 -3.88
N ARG A 90 -5.86 -6.47 -4.47
CA ARG A 90 -4.77 -7.38 -4.75
C ARG A 90 -3.55 -6.90 -3.98
N GLU A 91 -3.02 -7.74 -3.11
CA GLU A 91 -1.92 -7.35 -2.23
C GLU A 91 -0.98 -8.54 -1.98
N PHE A 92 0.25 -8.27 -1.54
CA PHE A 92 1.18 -9.30 -1.12
C PHE A 92 0.66 -10.03 0.12
N HIS A 93 0.95 -11.33 0.17
CA HIS A 93 0.60 -12.14 1.33
C HIS A 93 1.43 -11.70 2.54
N PRO A 94 0.86 -11.53 3.75
CA PRO A 94 1.61 -11.05 4.91
C PRO A 94 2.76 -11.97 5.32
N VAL A 95 2.69 -13.28 5.03
CA VAL A 95 3.86 -14.19 5.22
C VAL A 95 5.02 -13.76 4.33
N LEU A 96 4.76 -13.46 3.06
CA LEU A 96 5.80 -13.03 2.12
C LEU A 96 6.45 -11.72 2.59
N LEU A 97 5.67 -10.79 3.13
CA LEU A 97 6.17 -9.54 3.72
C LEU A 97 6.88 -9.74 5.07
N SER A 98 6.80 -10.93 5.67
CA SER A 98 7.50 -11.28 6.91
C SER A 98 8.86 -11.97 6.66
N LEU A 99 9.16 -12.34 5.42
CA LEU A 99 10.41 -12.99 5.07
C LEU A 99 11.57 -11.99 5.06
N ASP A 100 12.73 -12.48 5.48
CA ASP A 100 14.02 -11.79 5.34
C ASP A 100 14.58 -12.03 3.93
N ASP A 101 14.94 -10.98 3.21
CA ASP A 101 15.58 -11.06 1.88
C ASP A 101 17.11 -11.10 1.96
N GLY A 102 17.69 -11.11 3.16
CA GLY A 102 19.14 -11.08 3.40
C GLY A 102 19.88 -12.39 3.17
N LYS A 103 19.18 -13.52 2.99
CA LYS A 103 19.77 -14.85 2.78
C LYS A 103 19.06 -15.61 1.66
N PRO A 104 19.62 -15.66 0.44
CA PRO A 104 18.99 -16.26 -0.72
C PRO A 104 18.60 -17.74 -0.56
N ASP A 105 19.36 -18.48 0.23
CA ASP A 105 19.22 -19.93 0.40
C ASP A 105 18.41 -20.31 1.66
N GLU A 106 17.88 -19.34 2.40
CA GLU A 106 17.11 -19.57 3.63
C GLU A 106 15.76 -18.84 3.59
N MET A 107 14.67 -19.53 3.93
CA MET A 107 13.37 -18.90 4.18
C MET A 107 13.22 -18.60 5.68
N VAL A 108 13.65 -17.39 6.09
CA VAL A 108 13.57 -16.95 7.48
C VAL A 108 12.45 -15.94 7.66
N ILE A 109 11.52 -16.21 8.57
CA ILE A 109 10.54 -15.23 9.05
C ILE A 109 11.22 -14.37 10.12
N ASN A 110 11.66 -13.17 9.74
CA ASN A 110 12.36 -12.24 10.64
C ASN A 110 11.66 -10.88 10.78
N LEU A 111 10.72 -10.58 9.88
CA LEU A 111 9.91 -9.37 9.93
C LEU A 111 8.52 -9.66 10.55
N PRO A 112 7.86 -8.66 11.17
CA PRO A 112 6.57 -8.86 11.81
C PRO A 112 5.49 -9.32 10.83
N TYR A 113 4.71 -10.33 11.20
CA TYR A 113 3.49 -10.73 10.49
C TYR A 113 2.31 -9.83 10.85
N PHE A 114 2.07 -9.64 12.15
CA PHE A 114 1.02 -8.76 12.65
C PHE A 114 1.50 -7.31 12.70
N LYS A 115 0.56 -6.39 12.43
CA LYS A 115 0.79 -4.95 12.54
C LYS A 115 1.25 -4.59 13.95
N ARG A 116 2.34 -3.82 14.04
CA ARG A 116 2.86 -3.21 15.28
C ARG A 116 2.56 -1.72 15.33
N GLU A 117 2.66 -1.12 16.51
CA GLU A 117 2.56 0.34 16.64
C GLU A 117 3.72 1.02 15.92
N GLU A 118 4.95 0.58 16.19
CA GLU A 118 6.11 1.03 15.42
C GLU A 118 6.16 0.34 14.04
N PRO A 119 6.45 1.09 12.96
CA PRO A 119 6.69 0.52 11.65
C PRO A 119 8.03 -0.20 11.57
N VAL A 120 8.15 -1.11 10.60
CA VAL A 120 9.48 -1.48 10.09
C VAL A 120 9.98 -0.33 9.23
N ILE A 121 11.22 0.10 9.43
CA ILE A 121 11.85 1.09 8.57
C ILE A 121 12.66 0.35 7.51
N MET A 122 12.20 0.44 6.26
CA MET A 122 12.98 0.01 5.12
C MET A 122 13.81 1.20 4.63
N ASP A 123 15.11 1.00 4.46
CA ASP A 123 16.04 1.97 3.90
C ASP A 123 16.70 1.34 2.68
N LYS A 124 16.10 1.57 1.50
CA LYS A 124 16.56 0.95 0.24
C LYS A 124 16.62 2.01 -0.86
N GLN A 125 17.74 2.00 -1.58
CA GLN A 125 17.89 2.76 -2.83
C GLN A 125 17.17 2.02 -3.96
N GLY A 126 16.47 2.75 -4.82
CA GLY A 126 15.76 2.17 -5.96
C GLY A 126 14.31 1.74 -5.67
N THR A 127 13.64 1.24 -6.70
CA THR A 127 12.31 0.63 -6.59
C THR A 127 12.27 -0.61 -7.49
N TYR A 128 11.15 -1.33 -7.52
CA TYR A 128 10.92 -2.46 -8.42
C TYR A 128 10.92 -2.07 -9.93
N ILE A 129 10.99 -0.79 -10.27
CA ILE A 129 11.20 -0.32 -11.65
C ILE A 129 12.62 0.20 -11.85
N ASN A 130 13.20 -0.11 -13.01
CA ASN A 130 14.46 0.48 -13.44
C ASN A 130 14.23 1.96 -13.79
N LEU A 131 14.89 2.85 -13.06
CA LEU A 131 14.77 4.30 -13.23
C LEU A 131 15.96 4.93 -13.98
N GLY A 132 16.82 4.09 -14.57
CA GLY A 132 18.09 4.54 -15.13
C GLY A 132 18.96 5.19 -14.05
N ASP A 133 19.47 6.38 -14.35
CA ASP A 133 20.42 7.10 -13.48
C ASP A 133 19.74 7.94 -12.38
N TYR A 134 18.42 7.79 -12.16
CA TYR A 134 17.72 8.57 -11.14
C TYR A 134 18.10 8.10 -9.73
N ILE A 135 18.63 9.02 -8.93
CA ILE A 135 19.03 8.77 -7.53
C ILE A 135 17.94 9.26 -6.58
N PHE A 136 17.46 8.37 -5.70
CA PHE A 136 16.51 8.75 -4.67
C PHE A 136 17.18 9.56 -3.55
N THR A 137 16.58 10.71 -3.24
CA THR A 137 16.96 11.55 -2.09
C THR A 137 16.19 11.19 -0.82
N SER A 138 15.17 10.32 -0.92
CA SER A 138 14.37 9.83 0.19
C SER A 138 14.21 8.32 0.07
N THR A 139 15.04 7.59 0.82
CA THR A 139 15.16 6.12 0.73
C THR A 139 14.48 5.38 1.86
N ARG A 140 14.10 6.11 2.91
CA ARG A 140 13.48 5.55 4.11
C ARG A 140 11.97 5.59 3.97
N CYS A 141 11.35 4.42 4.05
CA CYS A 141 9.89 4.29 4.16
C CYS A 141 9.50 3.50 5.42
N ALA A 142 8.39 3.93 6.02
CA ALA A 142 7.76 3.22 7.11
C ALA A 142 6.76 2.22 6.52
N VAL A 143 6.94 0.94 6.84
CA VAL A 143 6.06 -0.14 6.39
C VAL A 143 5.40 -0.84 7.57
N PHE A 144 4.13 -1.20 7.37
CA PHE A 144 3.27 -1.90 8.29
C PHE A 144 2.80 -3.17 7.61
N ASN A 145 3.07 -4.33 8.20
CA ASN A 145 2.49 -5.57 7.70
C ASN A 145 1.07 -5.72 8.27
N HIS A 146 0.11 -6.06 7.43
CA HIS A 146 -1.28 -6.24 7.82
C HIS A 146 -1.69 -7.68 7.59
N GLY A 147 -2.11 -8.35 8.66
CA GLY A 147 -2.66 -9.70 8.55
C GLY A 147 -3.94 -9.71 7.72
N ILE A 148 -4.20 -10.77 6.95
CA ILE A 148 -5.41 -10.91 6.13
C ILE A 148 -6.67 -10.70 6.99
N GLY A 149 -6.71 -11.31 8.17
CA GLY A 149 -7.84 -11.14 9.09
C GLY A 149 -8.05 -9.69 9.54
N GLU A 150 -6.98 -8.91 9.72
CA GLU A 150 -7.07 -7.50 10.10
C GLU A 150 -7.72 -6.67 8.97
N VAL A 151 -7.29 -6.89 7.73
CA VAL A 151 -7.80 -6.21 6.54
C VAL A 151 -9.27 -6.58 6.29
N VAL A 152 -9.58 -7.87 6.29
CA VAL A 152 -10.94 -8.38 6.07
C VAL A 152 -11.88 -7.85 7.15
N GLN A 153 -11.49 -7.97 8.43
CA GLN A 153 -12.33 -7.51 9.53
C GLN A 153 -12.56 -6.00 9.51
N ALA A 154 -11.54 -5.21 9.13
CA ALA A 154 -11.69 -3.76 8.98
C ALA A 154 -12.74 -3.40 7.93
N LEU A 155 -12.80 -4.11 6.80
CA LEU A 155 -13.83 -3.91 5.79
C LEU A 155 -15.22 -4.36 6.26
N LEU A 156 -15.31 -5.51 6.94
CA LEU A 156 -16.57 -6.00 7.49
C LEU A 156 -17.19 -5.00 8.49
N HIS A 157 -16.39 -4.34 9.31
CA HIS A 157 -16.85 -3.30 10.23
C HIS A 157 -17.44 -2.07 9.52
N GLU A 158 -17.03 -1.80 8.28
CA GLU A 158 -17.58 -0.73 7.45
C GLU A 158 -18.80 -1.18 6.63
N GLY A 159 -19.39 -2.33 6.97
CA GLY A 159 -20.59 -2.88 6.33
C GLY A 159 -20.34 -3.54 4.97
N MET A 160 -19.07 -3.76 4.60
CA MET A 160 -18.73 -4.45 3.35
C MET A 160 -19.05 -5.94 3.47
N ARG A 161 -19.41 -6.56 2.34
CA ARG A 161 -19.63 -8.01 2.25
C ARG A 161 -18.49 -8.68 1.50
N LEU A 162 -17.83 -9.65 2.14
CA LEU A 162 -16.81 -10.48 1.48
C LEU A 162 -17.48 -11.36 0.41
N THR A 163 -17.02 -11.25 -0.83
CA THR A 163 -17.54 -12.05 -1.96
C THR A 163 -16.50 -13.01 -2.53
N GLY A 164 -15.23 -12.87 -2.11
CA GLY A 164 -14.15 -13.77 -2.47
C GLY A 164 -12.87 -13.40 -1.73
N LEU A 165 -12.12 -14.42 -1.35
CA LEU A 165 -10.78 -14.33 -0.79
C LEU A 165 -9.99 -15.48 -1.42
N ARG A 166 -8.89 -15.15 -2.09
CA ARG A 166 -8.03 -16.14 -2.76
C ARG A 166 -6.58 -15.78 -2.53
N GLU A 167 -5.81 -16.79 -2.15
CA GLU A 167 -4.35 -16.72 -2.13
C GLU A 167 -3.83 -17.27 -3.47
N HIS A 168 -2.72 -16.70 -3.93
CA HIS A 168 -2.11 -17.05 -5.21
C HIS A 168 -0.77 -17.76 -4.97
N GLU A 169 -0.46 -18.76 -5.78
CA GLU A 169 0.79 -19.54 -5.70
C GLU A 169 2.02 -18.76 -6.17
N SER A 170 1.82 -17.62 -6.83
CA SER A 170 2.90 -16.78 -7.35
C SER A 170 2.71 -15.31 -7.02
N ALA A 171 3.83 -14.65 -6.77
CA ALA A 171 3.92 -13.20 -6.61
C ALA A 171 4.87 -12.64 -7.67
N LEU A 172 4.48 -11.55 -8.33
CA LEU A 172 5.35 -10.82 -9.26
C LEU A 172 6.38 -10.03 -8.46
N LEU A 173 7.40 -10.70 -7.91
CA LEU A 173 8.56 -10.06 -7.29
C LEU A 173 9.85 -10.27 -8.08
N THR A 174 9.82 -11.13 -9.10
CA THR A 174 10.96 -11.41 -9.96
C THR A 174 10.56 -11.13 -11.40
N GLY A 175 11.19 -10.12 -12.00
CA GLY A 175 11.38 -10.14 -13.44
C GLY A 175 12.18 -11.39 -13.78
N ALA A 176 11.67 -12.18 -14.71
CA ALA A 176 12.54 -12.96 -15.57
C ALA A 176 13.33 -12.01 -16.47
#